data_AF-A0A927C3X8-F1
#
_entry.id   AF-A0A927C3X8-F1
#
_cell.length_a   1.000
_cell.length_b   1.000
_cell.length_c   1.000
_cell.angle_alpha   90.00
_cell.angle_beta   90.00
_cell.angle_gamma   90.00
#
_symmetry.space_group_name_H-M   'P 1'
#
loop_
_entity.id
_entity.type
_entity.pdbx_description
1 polymer ?
#
loop_
_entity_poly.entity_id
_entity_poly.type
_entity_poly.pdbx_seq_one_letter_code
_entity_poly.pdbx_strand_id
1 'polypeptide(L)'
;MSITRKLHKIVCLDEQPFLAELYRSLLNREPDEPGLANHARALRQGVSKHQLLVSFLISDEALSLYEQPPPANKDDHSAMVYRELQRLFNRRADSFVSHLYRDVLCREPDRDSYNSYLESLAKGRRKSSVFKRFVTSAEFESLIRMDKYTFTRHVLDQLIQSFYK
;
A
#
# COMPACT_ATOMS: atom_id res chain seq x y z
N MET A 1 9.38 -9.01 1.93
CA MET A 1 9.12 -7.82 2.79
C MET A 1 7.69 -7.38 2.48
N SER A 2 6.80 -7.18 3.47
CA SER A 2 5.40 -6.81 3.21
C SER A 2 5.29 -5.47 2.46
N ILE A 3 4.26 -5.35 1.60
CA ILE A 3 3.97 -4.16 0.79
C ILE A 3 3.80 -2.93 1.68
N THR A 4 3.05 -3.05 2.77
CA THR A 4 2.80 -1.97 3.73
C THR A 4 4.07 -1.42 4.34
N ARG A 5 5.05 -2.28 4.64
CA ARG A 5 6.35 -1.82 5.16
C ARG A 5 7.12 -0.98 4.14
N LYS A 6 7.02 -1.29 2.83
CA LYS A 6 7.63 -0.46 1.78
C LYS A 6 6.91 0.89 1.67
N LEU A 7 5.58 0.86 1.68
CA LEU A 7 4.75 2.07 1.62
C LEU A 7 4.97 3.02 2.80
N HIS A 8 5.05 2.49 4.02
CA HIS A 8 5.38 3.28 5.21
C HIS A 8 6.73 3.99 5.05
N LYS A 9 7.77 3.29 4.55
CA LYS A 9 9.09 3.92 4.33
C LYS A 9 8.99 5.10 3.36
N ILE A 10 8.19 4.97 2.30
CA ILE A 10 7.98 6.05 1.32
C ILE A 10 7.31 7.26 2.01
N VAL A 11 6.26 7.04 2.82
CA VAL A 11 5.53 8.11 3.52
C VAL A 11 6.41 8.88 4.52
N CYS A 12 7.41 8.23 5.12
CA CYS A 12 8.37 8.86 6.03
C CYS A 12 9.41 9.76 5.34
N LEU A 13 9.54 9.74 4.01
CA LEU A 13 10.47 10.59 3.28
C LEU A 13 10.04 12.06 3.32
N ASP A 14 10.97 13.00 3.14
CA ASP A 14 10.64 14.42 2.95
C ASP A 14 9.79 14.65 1.69
N GLU A 15 9.18 15.84 1.55
CA GLU A 15 8.23 16.17 0.47
C GLU A 15 8.71 15.74 -0.92
N GLN A 16 9.90 16.18 -1.33
CA GLN A 16 10.42 15.92 -2.67
C GLN A 16 10.75 14.43 -2.92
N PRO A 17 11.53 13.73 -2.06
CA PRO A 17 11.77 12.30 -2.25
C PRO A 17 10.50 11.45 -2.10
N PHE A 18 9.56 11.83 -1.23
CA PHE A 18 8.26 11.16 -1.12
C PHE A 18 7.52 11.17 -2.45
N LEU A 19 7.38 12.36 -3.07
CA LEU A 19 6.68 12.48 -4.34
C LEU A 19 7.39 11.70 -5.44
N ALA A 20 8.71 11.84 -5.58
CA ALA A 20 9.48 11.11 -6.60
C ALA A 20 9.31 9.58 -6.44
N GLU A 21 9.33 9.08 -5.21
CA GLU A 21 9.15 7.65 -4.94
C GLU A 21 7.72 7.16 -5.21
N LEU A 22 6.67 8.00 -5.09
CA LEU A 22 5.33 7.59 -5.51
C LEU A 22 5.32 7.23 -7.01
N TYR A 23 5.93 8.04 -7.87
CA TYR A 23 6.00 7.77 -9.31
C TYR A 23 6.84 6.53 -9.61
N ARG A 24 8.06 6.45 -9.06
CA ARG A 24 8.97 5.32 -9.32
C ARG A 24 8.43 4.01 -8.77
N SER A 25 8.07 3.99 -7.49
CA SER A 25 7.68 2.77 -6.80
C SER A 25 6.28 2.30 -7.17
N LEU A 26 5.33 3.18 -7.52
CA LEU A 26 3.93 2.80 -7.78
C LEU A 26 3.54 2.83 -9.26
N LEU A 27 4.15 3.69 -10.08
CA LEU A 27 3.78 3.90 -11.49
C LEU A 27 4.89 3.45 -12.46
N ASN A 28 6.06 3.03 -11.96
CA ASN A 28 7.19 2.60 -12.77
C ASN A 28 7.65 3.66 -13.79
N ARG A 29 7.70 4.93 -13.37
CA ARG A 29 8.22 6.04 -14.18
C ARG A 29 8.82 7.14 -13.32
N GLU A 30 9.63 8.00 -13.95
CA GLU A 30 10.00 9.27 -13.35
C GLU A 30 8.81 10.24 -13.35
N PRO A 31 8.70 11.11 -12.34
CA PRO A 31 7.77 12.21 -12.38
C PRO A 31 8.14 13.21 -13.49
N ASP A 32 7.11 13.81 -14.08
CA ASP A 32 7.23 15.04 -14.86
C ASP A 32 7.14 16.28 -13.94
N GLU A 33 7.76 17.39 -14.37
CA GLU A 33 7.78 18.65 -13.60
C GLU A 33 6.37 19.17 -13.27
N PRO A 34 5.40 19.22 -14.21
CA PRO A 34 4.04 19.66 -13.91
C PRO A 34 3.35 18.78 -12.86
N GLY A 35 3.49 17.45 -12.96
CA GLY A 35 2.96 16.48 -12.01
C GLY A 35 3.48 16.69 -10.60
N LEU A 36 4.80 16.82 -10.44
CA LEU A 36 5.43 17.14 -9.14
C LEU A 36 4.91 18.44 -8.56
N ALA A 37 4.87 19.51 -9.36
CA ALA A 37 4.41 20.81 -8.90
C ALA A 37 2.94 20.76 -8.43
N ASN A 38 2.08 20.01 -9.13
CA ASN A 38 0.68 19.85 -8.76
C ASN A 38 0.51 19.07 -7.45
N HIS A 39 1.23 17.97 -7.26
CA HIS A 39 1.14 17.19 -6.02
C HIS A 39 1.81 17.89 -4.83
N ALA A 40 2.91 18.60 -5.03
CA ALA A 40 3.52 19.45 -4.00
C ALA A 40 2.55 20.55 -3.56
N ARG A 41 1.83 21.16 -4.50
CA ARG A 41 0.76 22.13 -4.17
C ARG A 41 -0.35 21.49 -3.34
N ALA A 42 -0.79 20.28 -3.69
CA ALA A 42 -1.82 19.56 -2.93
C ALA A 42 -1.40 19.31 -1.48
N LEU A 43 -0.15 18.91 -1.23
CA LEU A 43 0.40 18.75 0.12
C LEU A 43 0.38 20.08 0.90
N ARG A 44 0.79 21.19 0.27
CA ARG A 44 0.75 22.53 0.90
C ARG A 44 -0.67 23.02 1.19
N GLN A 45 -1.66 22.53 0.45
CA GLN A 45 -3.08 22.81 0.67
C GLN A 45 -3.73 21.89 1.72
N GLY A 46 -2.94 21.03 2.37
CA GLY A 46 -3.40 20.19 3.49
C GLY A 46 -3.83 18.78 3.10
N VAL A 47 -3.65 18.36 1.85
CA VAL A 47 -3.80 16.93 1.49
C VAL A 47 -2.72 16.15 2.23
N SER A 48 -3.11 15.11 2.96
CA SER A 48 -2.15 14.28 3.69
C SER A 48 -1.36 13.37 2.75
N LYS A 49 -0.13 13.00 3.15
CA LYS A 49 0.66 11.98 2.43
C LYS A 49 -0.08 10.65 2.30
N HIS A 50 -0.89 10.27 3.29
CA HIS A 50 -1.71 9.07 3.23
C HIS A 50 -2.75 9.16 2.11
N GLN A 51 -3.52 10.25 2.07
CA GLN A 51 -4.52 10.48 1.01
C GLN A 51 -3.88 10.47 -0.38
N LEU A 52 -2.72 11.12 -0.52
CA LEU A 52 -2.00 11.15 -1.79
C LEU A 52 -1.43 9.78 -2.17
N LEU A 53 -0.89 9.02 -1.22
CA LEU A 53 -0.46 7.64 -1.44
C LEU A 53 -1.62 6.78 -1.95
N VAL A 54 -2.78 6.84 -1.28
CA VAL A 54 -3.97 6.09 -1.67
C VAL A 54 -4.44 6.49 -3.07
N SER A 55 -4.46 7.79 -3.39
CA SER A 55 -4.85 8.25 -4.73
C SER A 55 -3.94 7.73 -5.83
N PHE A 56 -2.63 7.58 -5.56
CA PHE A 56 -1.70 6.93 -6.48
C PHE A 56 -1.97 5.42 -6.61
N LEU A 57 -2.14 4.70 -5.49
CA LEU A 57 -2.38 3.25 -5.49
C LEU A 57 -3.63 2.84 -6.27
N ILE A 58 -4.64 3.71 -6.31
CA ILE A 58 -5.94 3.41 -6.94
C ILE A 58 -6.20 4.19 -8.23
N SER A 59 -5.19 4.91 -8.73
CA SER A 59 -5.29 5.60 -10.02
C SER A 59 -5.46 4.61 -11.15
N ASP A 60 -6.08 5.04 -12.25
CA ASP A 60 -6.28 4.15 -13.40
C ASP A 60 -4.94 3.73 -14.03
N GLU A 61 -3.93 4.61 -13.99
CA GLU A 61 -2.55 4.31 -14.39
C GLU A 61 -1.95 3.16 -13.56
N ALA A 62 -2.04 3.27 -12.23
CA ALA A 62 -1.53 2.25 -11.31
C ALA A 62 -2.26 0.92 -11.46
N LEU A 63 -3.59 0.93 -11.49
CA LEU A 63 -4.39 -0.29 -11.59
C LEU A 63 -4.18 -1.01 -12.92
N SER A 64 -4.07 -0.25 -14.03
CA SER A 64 -3.74 -0.82 -15.34
C SER A 64 -2.36 -1.47 -15.32
N LEU A 65 -1.38 -0.86 -14.66
CA LEU A 65 -0.04 -1.42 -14.49
C LEU A 65 -0.06 -2.72 -13.64
N TYR A 66 -0.83 -2.77 -12.56
CA TYR A 66 -0.88 -3.93 -11.66
C TYR A 66 -1.59 -5.14 -12.28
N GLU A 67 -2.57 -4.89 -13.16
CA GLU A 67 -3.29 -5.94 -13.88
C GLU A 67 -2.44 -6.59 -15.00
N GLN A 68 -1.34 -5.96 -15.43
CA GLN A 68 -0.41 -6.56 -16.39
C GLN A 68 0.39 -7.71 -15.75
N PRO A 69 0.71 -8.77 -16.51
CA PRO A 69 1.60 -9.82 -16.02
C PRO A 69 2.98 -9.24 -15.73
N PRO A 70 3.67 -9.71 -14.68
CA PRO A 70 5.05 -9.31 -14.45
C PRO A 70 5.90 -9.74 -15.66
N PRO A 71 6.80 -8.88 -16.17
CA PRO A 71 7.66 -9.22 -17.29
C PRO A 71 8.53 -10.42 -16.95
N ALA A 72 8.85 -11.21 -17.97
CA ALA A 72 9.63 -12.45 -17.83
C ALA A 72 11.06 -12.20 -17.32
N ASN A 73 11.59 -11.00 -17.55
CA ASN A 73 12.94 -10.64 -17.14
C ASN A 73 12.97 -10.24 -15.66
N LYS A 74 13.96 -10.77 -14.93
CA LYS A 74 14.28 -10.37 -13.56
C LYS A 74 14.99 -9.01 -13.59
N ASP A 75 14.26 -7.97 -13.96
CA ASP A 75 14.80 -6.63 -13.97
C ASP A 75 15.14 -6.16 -12.55
N ASP A 76 16.04 -5.19 -12.47
CA ASP A 76 16.55 -4.53 -11.25
C ASP A 76 15.43 -3.92 -10.37
N HIS A 77 14.24 -3.74 -10.94
CA HIS A 77 13.06 -3.18 -10.28
C HIS A 77 12.39 -4.13 -9.29
N SER A 78 12.95 -5.32 -9.04
CA SER A 78 12.41 -6.33 -8.11
C SER A 78 12.17 -5.80 -6.69
N ALA A 79 12.83 -4.69 -6.32
CA ALA A 79 12.64 -4.02 -5.04
C ALA A 79 11.40 -3.09 -4.97
N MET A 80 10.85 -2.67 -6.10
CA MET A 80 9.77 -1.67 -6.19
C MET A 80 8.40 -2.22 -5.79
N VAL A 81 7.48 -1.32 -5.40
CA VAL A 81 6.15 -1.71 -4.89
C VAL A 81 5.23 -2.21 -6.01
N TYR A 82 5.25 -1.58 -7.19
CA TYR A 82 4.41 -1.98 -8.32
C TYR A 82 4.67 -3.44 -8.75
N ARG A 83 5.91 -3.93 -8.64
CA ARG A 83 6.25 -5.34 -8.93
C ARG A 83 5.56 -6.30 -7.97
N GLU A 84 5.51 -5.96 -6.69
CA GLU A 84 4.80 -6.78 -5.70
C GLU A 84 3.29 -6.75 -5.95
N LEU A 85 2.75 -5.59 -6.35
CA LEU A 85 1.35 -5.43 -6.70
C LEU A 85 1.00 -6.18 -7.99
N GLN A 86 1.86 -6.19 -9.01
CA GLN A 86 1.69 -7.04 -10.20
C GLN A 86 1.63 -8.52 -9.81
N ARG A 87 2.58 -9.00 -8.99
CA ARG A 87 2.56 -10.39 -8.51
C ARG A 87 1.30 -10.69 -7.73
N LEU A 88 0.83 -9.76 -6.90
CA LEU A 88 -0.40 -9.87 -6.13
C LEU A 88 -1.62 -10.00 -7.06
N PHE A 89 -1.82 -9.06 -7.98
CA PHE A 89 -2.96 -9.01 -8.89
C PHE A 89 -3.02 -10.21 -9.84
N ASN A 90 -1.87 -10.79 -10.23
CA ASN A 90 -1.81 -11.96 -11.10
C ASN A 90 -1.99 -13.31 -10.39
N ARG A 91 -2.15 -13.33 -9.06
CA ARG A 91 -2.45 -14.57 -8.31
C ARG A 91 -3.88 -15.08 -8.55
N ARG A 92 -4.11 -16.35 -8.24
CA ARG A 92 -5.48 -16.90 -8.10
C ARG A 92 -6.26 -16.15 -7.02
N ALA A 93 -7.60 -16.17 -7.09
CA ALA A 93 -8.47 -15.38 -6.20
C ALA A 93 -8.20 -15.63 -4.71
N ASP A 94 -8.06 -16.89 -4.30
CA ASP A 94 -7.73 -17.35 -2.95
C ASP A 94 -6.39 -16.80 -2.46
N SER A 95 -5.35 -16.95 -3.28
CA SER A 95 -4.02 -16.45 -2.97
C SER A 95 -3.99 -14.92 -2.95
N PHE A 96 -4.72 -14.25 -3.86
CA PHE A 96 -4.85 -12.79 -3.91
C PHE A 96 -5.45 -12.24 -2.62
N VAL A 97 -6.61 -12.76 -2.17
CA VAL A 97 -7.25 -12.30 -0.93
C VAL A 97 -6.36 -12.59 0.28
N SER A 98 -5.77 -13.79 0.37
CA SER A 98 -4.86 -14.12 1.48
C SER A 98 -3.68 -13.15 1.58
N HIS A 99 -3.06 -12.81 0.45
CA HIS A 99 -1.92 -11.88 0.44
C HIS A 99 -2.36 -10.42 0.64
N LEU A 100 -3.59 -10.01 0.31
CA LEU A 100 -4.09 -8.70 0.72
C LEU A 100 -4.08 -8.56 2.25
N TYR A 101 -4.59 -9.56 2.98
CA TYR A 101 -4.55 -9.51 4.44
C TYR A 101 -3.12 -9.52 4.98
N ARG A 102 -2.24 -10.40 4.49
CA ARG A 102 -0.89 -10.55 5.04
C ARG A 102 0.07 -9.44 4.62
N ASP A 103 0.07 -9.05 3.35
CA ASP A 103 1.04 -8.10 2.83
C ASP A 103 0.57 -6.65 2.93
N VAL A 104 -0.75 -6.39 2.91
CA VAL A 104 -1.34 -5.04 2.98
C VAL A 104 -1.87 -4.71 4.38
N LEU A 105 -2.52 -5.66 5.06
CA LEU A 105 -3.05 -5.43 6.41
C LEU A 105 -2.20 -6.05 7.55
N CYS A 106 -1.11 -6.74 7.21
CA CYS A 106 -0.20 -7.35 8.17
C CYS A 106 -0.87 -8.32 9.17
N ARG A 107 -1.94 -9.01 8.74
CA ARG A 107 -2.67 -9.99 9.56
C ARG A 107 -3.18 -11.18 8.74
N GLU A 108 -3.70 -12.20 9.42
CA GLU A 108 -4.44 -13.29 8.76
C GLU A 108 -5.90 -12.88 8.49
N PRO A 109 -6.51 -13.40 7.41
CA PRO A 109 -7.92 -13.23 7.15
C PRO A 109 -8.78 -13.92 8.20
N ASP A 110 -9.91 -13.32 8.58
CA ASP A 110 -11.00 -14.03 9.20
C ASP A 110 -11.74 -14.89 8.14
N ARG A 111 -12.25 -16.05 8.58
CA ARG A 111 -12.84 -17.06 7.67
C ARG A 111 -14.04 -16.51 6.90
N ASP A 112 -14.89 -15.71 7.56
CA ASP A 112 -16.14 -15.22 6.98
C ASP A 112 -15.88 -14.15 5.92
N SER A 113 -15.05 -13.14 6.23
CA SER A 113 -14.69 -12.11 5.25
C SER A 113 -13.89 -12.69 4.09
N TYR A 114 -13.01 -13.66 4.35
CA TYR A 114 -12.28 -14.37 3.29
C TYR A 114 -13.22 -15.05 2.29
N ASN A 115 -14.18 -15.83 2.78
CA ASN A 115 -15.16 -16.52 1.94
C ASN A 115 -16.06 -15.52 1.18
N SER A 116 -16.49 -14.44 1.83
CA SER A 116 -17.28 -13.38 1.18
C SER A 116 -16.54 -12.72 0.01
N TYR A 117 -15.24 -12.45 0.16
CA TYR A 117 -14.43 -11.93 -0.94
C TYR A 117 -14.24 -12.94 -2.06
N LEU A 118 -14.05 -14.22 -1.74
CA LEU A 118 -13.95 -15.28 -2.75
C LEU A 118 -15.23 -15.43 -3.58
N GLU A 119 -16.39 -15.45 -2.93
CA GLU A 119 -17.69 -15.48 -3.61
C GLU A 119 -17.91 -14.25 -4.47
N SER A 120 -17.52 -13.08 -3.97
CA SER A 120 -17.63 -11.83 -4.73
C SER A 120 -16.77 -11.86 -5.99
N LEU A 121 -15.54 -12.35 -5.90
CA LEU A 121 -14.65 -12.52 -7.06
C LEU A 121 -15.19 -13.57 -8.04
N ALA A 122 -15.76 -14.67 -7.54
CA ALA A 122 -16.41 -15.69 -8.38
C ALA A 122 -17.62 -15.14 -9.16
N LYS A 123 -18.34 -14.17 -8.58
CA LYS A 123 -19.44 -13.44 -9.22
C LYS A 123 -18.98 -12.34 -10.21
N GLY A 124 -17.70 -12.26 -10.52
CA GLY A 124 -17.15 -11.32 -11.50
C GLY A 124 -16.74 -9.96 -10.93
N ARG A 125 -16.69 -9.78 -9.61
CA ARG A 125 -16.10 -8.57 -9.02
C ARG A 125 -14.64 -8.45 -9.43
N ARG A 126 -14.20 -7.27 -9.86
CA ARG A 126 -12.80 -7.02 -10.21
C ARG A 126 -11.91 -7.04 -8.97
N LYS A 127 -10.70 -7.59 -9.10
CA LYS A 127 -9.66 -7.54 -8.05
C LYS A 127 -9.31 -6.11 -7.65
N SER A 128 -9.25 -5.18 -8.60
CA SER A 128 -9.05 -3.76 -8.35
C SER A 128 -10.10 -3.18 -7.39
N SER A 129 -11.36 -3.62 -7.47
CA SER A 129 -12.41 -3.18 -6.52
C SER A 129 -12.19 -3.72 -5.12
N VAL A 130 -11.71 -4.96 -4.99
CA VAL A 130 -11.35 -5.54 -3.67
C VAL A 130 -10.12 -4.83 -3.11
N PHE A 131 -9.07 -4.65 -3.91
CA PHE A 131 -7.85 -3.92 -3.53
C PHE A 131 -8.15 -2.51 -3.04
N LYS A 132 -8.97 -1.75 -3.78
CA LYS A 132 -9.44 -0.41 -3.37
C LYS A 132 -10.01 -0.43 -1.96
N ARG A 133 -10.89 -1.39 -1.63
CA ARG A 133 -11.50 -1.51 -0.30
C ARG A 133 -10.49 -1.72 0.82
N PHE A 134 -9.39 -2.42 0.56
CA PHE A 134 -8.33 -2.63 1.53
C PHE A 134 -7.51 -1.36 1.75
N VAL A 135 -7.05 -0.70 0.67
CA VAL A 135 -6.18 0.48 0.77
C VAL A 135 -6.92 1.76 1.17
N THR A 136 -8.25 1.79 1.08
CA THR A 136 -9.08 2.88 1.63
C THR A 136 -9.64 2.58 3.02
N SER A 137 -9.24 1.46 3.65
CA SER A 137 -9.74 1.09 4.97
C SER A 137 -9.03 1.88 6.08
N ALA A 138 -9.73 2.12 7.20
CA ALA A 138 -9.14 2.71 8.40
C ALA A 138 -8.00 1.86 8.98
N GLU A 139 -8.05 0.54 8.76
CA GLU A 139 -6.99 -0.39 9.14
C GLU A 139 -5.69 -0.10 8.37
N PHE A 140 -5.79 0.03 7.05
CA PHE A 140 -4.64 0.41 6.23
C PHE A 140 -4.13 1.81 6.54
N GLU A 141 -5.02 2.79 6.76
CA GLU A 141 -4.62 4.12 7.21
C GLU A 141 -3.81 4.06 8.51
N SER A 142 -4.30 3.30 9.50
CA SER A 142 -3.62 3.12 10.78
C SER A 142 -2.22 2.54 10.58
N LEU A 143 -2.07 1.50 9.75
CA LEU A 143 -0.77 0.89 9.46
C LEU A 143 0.21 1.82 8.74
N ILE A 144 -0.28 2.67 7.85
CA ILE A 144 0.56 3.66 7.15
C ILE A 144 0.97 4.80 8.06
N ARG A 145 0.09 5.23 8.97
CA ARG A 145 0.35 6.28 9.96
C ARG A 145 1.16 5.80 11.16
N MET A 146 1.21 4.49 11.40
CA MET A 146 1.97 3.89 12.50
C MET A 146 3.46 4.11 12.29
N ASP A 147 3.97 5.24 12.80
CA ASP A 147 5.39 5.37 13.07
C ASP A 147 5.79 4.25 14.05
N LYS A 148 6.61 3.31 13.57
CA LYS A 148 7.10 2.18 14.37
C LYS A 148 7.63 2.62 15.74
N TYR A 149 8.17 3.84 15.83
CA TYR A 149 8.66 4.38 17.09
C TYR A 149 7.54 4.69 18.07
N THR A 150 6.38 5.18 17.63
CA THR A 150 5.29 5.53 18.55
C THR A 150 4.66 4.28 19.16
N PHE A 151 4.48 3.20 18.39
CA PHE A 151 3.96 1.94 18.95
C PHE A 151 4.98 1.26 19.87
N THR A 152 6.24 1.15 19.45
CA THR A 152 7.28 0.51 20.27
C THR A 152 7.56 1.33 21.53
N ARG A 153 7.56 2.65 21.45
CA ARG A 153 7.71 3.56 22.60
C ARG A 153 6.48 3.53 23.50
N HIS A 154 5.27 3.48 22.95
CA HIS A 154 4.05 3.36 23.75
C HIS A 154 3.97 2.02 24.51
N VAL A 155 4.31 0.91 23.84
CA VAL A 155 4.38 -0.42 24.48
C VAL A 155 5.53 -0.46 25.51
N LEU A 156 6.69 0.12 25.20
CA LEU A 156 7.81 0.23 26.13
C LEU A 156 7.45 1.09 27.35
N ASP A 157 6.79 2.23 27.15
CA ASP A 157 6.34 3.14 28.22
C ASP A 157 5.30 2.45 29.10
N GLN A 158 4.35 1.70 28.51
CA GLN A 158 3.37 0.90 29.27
C GLN A 158 4.03 -0.24 30.05
N LEU A 159 5.04 -0.91 29.48
CA LEU A 159 5.80 -1.94 30.18
C LEU A 159 6.60 -1.34 31.33
N ILE A 160 7.34 -0.24 31.11
CA ILE A 160 8.10 0.47 32.15
C ILE A 160 7.15 0.88 33.29
N GLN A 161 6.00 1.47 32.99
CA GLN A 161 5.02 1.83 34.02
C GLN A 161 4.44 0.63 34.77
N SER A 162 4.39 -0.55 34.15
CA SER A 162 3.93 -1.79 34.79
C SER A 162 5.00 -2.44 35.69
N PHE A 163 6.29 -2.20 35.43
CA PHE A 163 7.40 -2.73 36.23
C PHE A 163 7.85 -1.82 37.38
N TYR A 164 7.50 -0.52 37.35
CA TYR A 164 7.87 0.48 38.37
C TYR A 164 6.67 0.98 39.21
N LYS A 165 5.60 0.18 39.30
CA LYS A 165 4.52 0.36 40.28
C LYS A 165 4.54 -0.75 41.32
#